data_AF-A0A564YFF9-F1
#
_entry.id   AF-A0A564YFF9-F1
#
_cell.length_a   1.000
_cell.length_b   1.000
_cell.length_c   1.000
_cell.angle_alpha   90.00
_cell.angle_beta   90.00
_cell.angle_gamma   90.00
#
_symmetry.space_group_name_H-M   'P 1'
#
loop_
_entity.id
_entity.type
_entity.pdbx_description
1 polymer ?
#
loop_
_entity_poly.entity_id
_entity_poly.type
_entity_poly.pdbx_seq_one_letter_code
_entity_poly.pdbx_strand_id
1 'polypeptide(L)'
;NTPIHTIVATVTGRDRDATGNRLHHAIASGDPDGYFIINPSTGQIATSDRLIDRETSFLDVHGLPTDEVHLVIHLTDSGEPSKTTVVHATAVIDDVNDSTPQFLFTRTECGSETEEGEECYHFVHRPSQYGSNSPCLGHVFAADLDRGANGSVVYEMAQPDPFFSVDPVSGQVCPTGTPLTQPSEHLIWV
;
A
#
# COMPACT_ATOMS: atom_id res chain seq x y z
N ASN A 1 -5.55 -5.23 10.73
CA ASN A 1 -5.71 -5.30 12.21
C ASN A 1 -6.61 -6.45 12.74
N THR A 2 -6.52 -7.65 12.18
CA THR A 2 -7.23 -8.83 12.73
C THR A 2 -6.50 -9.37 13.98
N PRO A 3 -7.21 -9.74 15.06
CA PRO A 3 -6.58 -10.34 16.23
C PRO A 3 -5.81 -11.62 15.89
N ILE A 4 -4.76 -11.90 16.66
CA ILE A 4 -4.02 -13.16 16.59
C ILE A 4 -4.95 -14.36 16.89
N HIS A 5 -4.66 -15.51 16.28
CA HIS A 5 -5.44 -16.76 16.42
C HIS A 5 -6.91 -16.65 16.00
N THR A 6 -7.24 -15.71 15.11
CA THR A 6 -8.57 -15.64 14.49
C THR A 6 -8.69 -16.72 13.44
N ILE A 7 -9.68 -17.59 13.56
CA ILE A 7 -9.97 -18.62 12.55
C ILE A 7 -10.52 -17.94 11.30
N VAL A 8 -9.84 -18.10 10.17
CA VAL A 8 -10.21 -17.47 8.88
C VAL A 8 -10.82 -18.47 7.91
N ALA A 9 -10.44 -19.75 7.99
CA ALA A 9 -10.96 -20.79 7.12
C ALA A 9 -10.81 -22.18 7.75
N THR A 10 -11.43 -23.19 7.14
CA THR A 10 -11.20 -24.59 7.49
C THR A 10 -11.11 -25.42 6.21
N VAL A 11 -10.00 -26.12 6.05
CA VAL A 11 -9.80 -27.06 4.94
C VAL A 11 -10.21 -28.45 5.41
N THR A 12 -11.02 -29.13 4.62
CA THR A 12 -11.45 -30.49 4.92
C THR A 12 -11.18 -31.41 3.75
N GLY A 13 -10.94 -32.68 4.06
CA GLY A 13 -10.78 -33.73 3.06
C GLY A 13 -11.28 -35.07 3.61
N ARG A 14 -11.39 -36.04 2.71
CA ARG A 14 -11.80 -37.40 3.06
C ARG A 14 -10.96 -38.40 2.30
N ASP A 15 -10.30 -39.28 3.05
CA ASP A 15 -9.73 -40.50 2.51
C ASP A 15 -10.81 -41.60 2.46
N ARG A 16 -10.96 -42.23 1.30
CA ARG A 16 -11.97 -43.29 1.09
C ARG A 16 -11.54 -44.63 1.67
N ASP A 17 -10.23 -44.85 1.78
CA ASP A 17 -9.65 -46.12 2.20
C ASP A 17 -9.42 -46.15 3.72
N ALA A 18 -9.44 -44.99 4.37
CA ALA A 18 -9.24 -44.86 5.81
C ALA A 18 -10.50 -45.22 6.62
N THR A 19 -10.32 -46.03 7.66
CA THR A 19 -11.26 -46.12 8.79
C THR A 19 -11.10 -44.89 9.68
N GLY A 20 -11.70 -43.77 9.26
CA GLY A 20 -11.71 -42.47 9.95
C GLY A 20 -11.25 -41.30 9.06
N ASN A 21 -11.33 -40.07 9.56
CA ASN A 21 -10.78 -38.88 8.91
C ASN A 21 -9.45 -38.50 9.58
N ARG A 22 -8.35 -39.17 9.20
CA ARG A 22 -7.02 -38.88 9.74
C ARG A 22 -6.10 -38.35 8.64
N LEU A 23 -6.50 -37.20 8.09
CA LEU A 23 -5.65 -36.41 7.20
C LEU A 23 -4.83 -35.43 8.03
N HIS A 24 -3.54 -35.35 7.74
CA HIS A 24 -2.64 -34.35 8.29
C HIS A 24 -2.61 -33.13 7.36
N HIS A 25 -2.90 -31.96 7.91
CA HIS A 25 -2.97 -30.70 7.17
C HIS A 25 -1.70 -29.88 7.41
N ALA A 26 -1.13 -29.29 6.37
CA ALA A 26 0.03 -28.40 6.48
C ALA A 26 0.00 -27.32 5.39
N ILE A 27 0.35 -26.08 5.73
CA ILE A 27 0.65 -25.04 4.74
C ILE A 27 2.04 -25.37 4.19
N ALA A 28 2.10 -25.65 2.89
CA ALA A 28 3.30 -26.07 2.20
C ALA A 28 4.05 -24.90 1.55
N SER A 29 3.33 -23.89 1.07
CA SER A 29 3.90 -22.64 0.54
C SER A 29 2.85 -21.52 0.48
N GLY A 30 3.29 -20.32 0.11
CA GLY A 30 2.44 -19.12 -0.01
C GLY A 30 2.53 -18.16 1.17
N ASP A 31 3.06 -18.63 2.30
CA ASP A 31 3.25 -17.85 3.53
C ASP A 31 4.64 -18.13 4.11
N PRO A 32 5.72 -17.63 3.47
CA PRO A 32 7.10 -17.90 3.87
C PRO A 32 7.43 -17.34 5.26
N ASP A 33 6.71 -16.30 5.66
CA ASP A 33 6.92 -15.51 6.88
C ASP A 33 6.01 -15.95 8.04
N GLY A 34 5.11 -16.92 7.81
CA GLY A 34 4.31 -17.58 8.85
C GLY A 34 3.23 -16.69 9.48
N TYR A 35 2.51 -15.91 8.69
CA TYR A 35 1.34 -15.13 9.12
C TYR A 35 0.09 -15.98 9.38
N PHE A 36 0.04 -17.19 8.80
CA PHE A 36 -1.04 -18.15 8.96
C PHE A 36 -0.54 -19.45 9.59
N ILE A 37 -1.39 -20.03 10.42
CA ILE A 37 -1.19 -21.37 10.99
C ILE A 37 -2.35 -22.26 10.61
N ILE A 38 -2.08 -23.56 10.42
CA ILE A 38 -3.10 -24.57 10.21
C ILE A 38 -3.04 -25.63 11.30
N ASN A 39 -4.19 -25.95 11.90
CA ASN A 39 -4.27 -27.08 12.81
C ASN A 39 -4.15 -28.39 12.01
N PRO A 40 -3.14 -29.23 12.29
CA PRO A 40 -2.87 -30.42 11.47
C PRO A 40 -3.98 -31.46 11.53
N SER A 41 -4.78 -31.49 12.61
CA SER A 41 -5.85 -32.47 12.80
C SER A 41 -7.21 -31.96 12.33
N THR A 42 -7.50 -30.67 12.50
CA THR A 42 -8.83 -30.10 12.18
C THR A 42 -8.86 -29.36 10.85
N GLY A 43 -7.70 -29.02 10.28
CA GLY A 43 -7.60 -28.22 9.06
C GLY A 43 -8.02 -26.75 9.23
N GLN A 44 -8.25 -26.29 10.46
CA GLN A 44 -8.58 -24.89 10.75
C GLN A 44 -7.37 -24.01 10.48
N ILE A 45 -7.53 -23.03 9.60
CA ILE A 45 -6.55 -21.99 9.32
C ILE A 45 -6.88 -20.79 10.21
N ALA A 46 -5.88 -20.28 10.91
CA ALA A 46 -5.99 -19.09 11.73
C ALA A 46 -4.81 -18.14 11.49
N THR A 47 -4.98 -16.87 11.86
CA THR A 47 -3.86 -15.93 11.97
C THR A 47 -2.86 -16.42 13.03
N SER A 48 -1.58 -16.20 12.78
CA SER A 48 -0.51 -16.52 13.73
C SER A 48 -0.35 -15.42 14.79
N ASP A 49 0.73 -15.48 15.57
CA ASP A 49 1.13 -14.41 16.48
C ASP A 49 1.69 -13.18 15.75
N ARG A 50 1.98 -13.30 14.44
CA ARG A 50 2.45 -12.20 13.61
C ARG A 50 1.25 -11.39 13.14
N LEU A 51 1.29 -10.09 13.39
CA LEU A 51 0.25 -9.18 12.91
C LEU A 51 0.34 -9.07 11.39
N ILE A 52 -0.82 -9.14 10.74
CA ILE A 52 -0.94 -8.92 9.31
C ILE A 52 -1.19 -7.43 9.09
N ASP A 53 -0.31 -6.86 8.30
CA ASP A 53 -0.30 -5.50 7.79
C ASP A 53 -0.24 -5.58 6.26
N ARG A 54 -1.24 -5.06 5.55
CA ARG A 54 -1.41 -5.33 4.11
C ARG A 54 -0.25 -4.71 3.31
N GLU A 55 0.22 -3.56 3.77
CA GLU A 55 1.24 -2.72 3.15
C GLU A 55 2.65 -3.33 3.25
N THR A 56 2.89 -4.24 4.20
CA THR A 56 4.23 -4.76 4.47
C THR A 56 4.33 -6.28 4.60
N SER A 57 3.25 -6.97 4.98
CA SER A 57 3.29 -8.40 5.29
C SER A 57 3.36 -9.28 4.05
N PHE A 58 2.74 -8.85 2.95
CA PHE A 58 2.74 -9.59 1.70
C PHE A 58 3.06 -8.65 0.55
N LEU A 59 4.24 -8.87 -0.06
CA LEU A 59 4.72 -8.10 -1.19
C LEU A 59 4.82 -8.98 -2.43
N ASP A 60 4.54 -8.39 -3.59
CA ASP A 60 4.75 -9.02 -4.89
C ASP A 60 6.24 -9.09 -5.27
N VAL A 61 6.52 -9.59 -6.47
CA VAL A 61 7.91 -9.73 -6.98
C VAL A 61 8.63 -8.40 -7.17
N HIS A 62 7.92 -7.28 -7.14
CA HIS A 62 8.44 -5.92 -7.25
C HIS A 62 8.53 -5.21 -5.89
N GLY A 63 8.13 -5.87 -4.80
CA GLY A 63 8.11 -5.28 -3.46
C GLY A 63 6.90 -4.38 -3.19
N LEU A 64 5.82 -4.51 -3.98
CA LEU A 64 4.58 -3.76 -3.79
C LEU A 64 3.55 -4.60 -3.00
N PRO A 65 2.69 -3.97 -2.17
CA PRO A 65 1.64 -4.65 -1.42
C PRO A 65 0.74 -5.52 -2.31
N THR A 66 0.40 -6.72 -1.84
CA THR A 66 -0.61 -7.58 -2.47
C THR A 66 -1.80 -7.82 -1.55
N ASP A 67 -3.00 -7.77 -2.12
CA ASP A 67 -4.25 -8.05 -1.41
C ASP A 67 -4.55 -9.55 -1.37
N GLU A 68 -3.87 -10.35 -2.20
CA GLU A 68 -4.11 -11.78 -2.35
C GLU A 68 -2.88 -12.59 -1.96
N VAL A 69 -3.09 -13.58 -1.08
CA VAL A 69 -2.09 -14.53 -0.63
C VAL A 69 -2.51 -15.93 -1.06
N HIS A 70 -1.74 -16.53 -1.95
CA HIS A 70 -2.02 -17.88 -2.46
C HIS A 70 -1.34 -18.94 -1.62
N LEU A 71 -2.10 -19.57 -0.72
CA LEU A 71 -1.66 -20.66 0.13
C LEU A 71 -1.78 -22.01 -0.60
N VAL A 72 -0.70 -22.79 -0.56
CA VAL A 72 -0.69 -24.19 -0.98
C VAL A 72 -0.73 -25.07 0.25
N ILE A 73 -1.72 -25.95 0.33
CA ILE A 73 -2.00 -26.76 1.52
C ILE A 73 -1.91 -28.23 1.15
N HIS A 74 -1.13 -28.99 1.92
CA HIS A 74 -1.01 -30.44 1.78
C HIS A 74 -1.95 -31.15 2.75
N LEU A 75 -2.69 -32.12 2.23
CA LEU A 75 -3.46 -33.09 3.00
C LEU A 75 -2.83 -34.47 2.78
N THR A 76 -2.19 -35.00 3.81
CA THR A 76 -1.48 -36.28 3.77
C THR A 76 -2.23 -37.34 4.56
N ASP A 77 -2.45 -38.51 3.96
CA ASP A 77 -3.06 -39.65 4.64
C ASP A 77 -2.08 -40.32 5.63
N SER A 78 -2.60 -41.28 6.40
CA SER A 78 -1.78 -42.09 7.32
C SER A 78 -1.43 -43.46 6.74
N GLY A 79 -1.48 -43.62 5.41
CA GLY A 79 -1.17 -44.89 4.74
C GLY A 79 0.32 -45.21 4.72
N GLU A 80 0.66 -46.44 4.36
CA GLU A 80 2.04 -46.90 4.14
C GLU A 80 2.13 -47.58 2.75
N PRO A 81 2.71 -46.93 1.72
CA PRO A 81 3.24 -45.55 1.73
C PRO A 81 2.11 -44.51 1.81
N SER A 82 2.42 -43.35 2.39
CA SER A 82 1.46 -42.26 2.51
C SER A 82 1.22 -41.57 1.17
N LYS A 83 0.01 -41.04 0.96
CA LYS A 83 -0.37 -40.22 -0.19
C LYS A 83 -0.74 -38.82 0.25
N THR A 84 -0.38 -37.86 -0.59
CA THR A 84 -0.66 -36.43 -0.36
C THR A 84 -1.51 -35.89 -1.51
N THR A 85 -2.48 -35.05 -1.16
CA THR A 85 -3.20 -34.20 -2.11
C THR A 85 -2.94 -32.73 -1.80
N VAL A 86 -3.10 -31.88 -2.82
CA VAL A 86 -2.78 -30.45 -2.75
C VAL A 86 -4.07 -29.64 -2.91
N VAL A 87 -4.27 -28.68 -2.01
CA VAL A 87 -5.38 -27.73 -2.02
C VAL A 87 -4.82 -26.32 -2.18
N HIS A 88 -5.36 -25.56 -3.12
CA HIS A 88 -5.02 -24.15 -3.29
C HIS A 88 -6.09 -23.28 -2.62
N ALA A 89 -5.66 -22.36 -1.77
CA ALA A 89 -6.52 -21.39 -1.11
C ALA A 89 -5.99 -19.97 -1.38
N THR A 90 -6.88 -19.02 -1.63
CA THR A 90 -6.53 -17.60 -1.73
C THR A 90 -7.10 -16.89 -0.51
N ALA A 91 -6.22 -16.34 0.32
CA ALA A 91 -6.62 -15.42 1.38
C ALA A 91 -6.62 -14.00 0.80
N VAL A 92 -7.72 -13.27 1.00
CA VAL A 92 -7.83 -11.86 0.63
C VAL A 92 -7.67 -11.03 1.89
N ILE A 93 -6.73 -10.09 1.87
CA ILE A 93 -6.46 -9.18 2.99
C ILE A 93 -7.26 -7.91 2.76
N ASP A 94 -8.15 -7.61 3.70
CA ASP A 94 -8.93 -6.38 3.69
C ASP A 94 -8.03 -5.18 4.03
N ASP A 95 -8.28 -4.09 3.33
CA ASP A 95 -7.60 -2.81 3.51
C ASP A 95 -8.14 -2.04 4.72
N VAL A 96 -7.24 -1.37 5.44
CA VAL A 96 -7.54 -0.43 6.51
C VAL A 96 -6.88 0.89 6.13
N ASN A 97 -7.52 2.02 6.45
CA ASN A 97 -6.93 3.33 6.22
C ASN A 97 -5.97 3.66 7.37
N ASP A 98 -4.78 3.07 7.35
CA ASP A 98 -3.74 3.29 8.35
C ASP A 98 -2.38 3.70 7.77
N SER A 99 -2.29 3.94 6.46
CA SER A 99 -1.23 4.72 5.86
C SER A 99 -1.60 6.20 5.81
N THR A 100 -0.60 7.07 5.67
CA THR A 100 -0.81 8.49 5.42
C THR A 100 -0.14 8.88 4.10
N PRO A 101 -0.71 9.83 3.34
CA PRO A 101 -0.12 10.24 2.07
C PRO A 101 1.30 10.78 2.27
N GLN A 102 2.23 10.33 1.44
CA GLN A 102 3.61 10.82 1.43
C GLN A 102 3.90 11.55 0.13
N PHE A 103 4.40 12.78 0.24
CA PHE A 103 4.85 13.55 -0.92
C PHE A 103 6.07 12.91 -1.58
N LEU A 104 6.07 12.90 -2.90
CA LEU A 104 7.11 12.34 -3.75
C LEU A 104 7.93 13.50 -4.32
N PHE A 105 8.96 13.89 -3.57
CA PHE A 105 9.79 15.02 -3.95
C PHE A 105 10.74 14.66 -5.09
N THR A 106 10.77 15.51 -6.11
CA THR A 106 11.67 15.34 -7.27
C THR A 106 13.04 15.98 -7.06
N ARG A 107 13.21 16.75 -5.98
CA ARG A 107 14.45 17.45 -5.65
C ARG A 107 14.58 17.72 -4.14
N THR A 108 15.79 17.56 -3.61
CA THR A 108 16.17 17.77 -2.20
C THR A 108 16.89 19.10 -1.95
N GLU A 109 16.77 20.07 -2.86
CA GLU A 109 17.53 21.33 -2.82
C GLU A 109 16.63 22.52 -2.46
N CYS A 110 15.92 22.42 -1.33
CA CYS A 110 15.13 23.55 -0.79
C CYS A 110 15.72 24.15 0.50
N GLY A 111 16.78 23.56 1.02
CA GLY A 111 17.49 24.09 2.18
C GLY A 111 18.12 25.46 1.88
N SER A 112 17.97 26.38 2.82
CA SER A 112 18.91 27.52 2.92
C SER A 112 20.31 26.99 3.26
N GLU A 113 21.37 27.81 3.10
CA GLU A 113 22.75 27.44 3.50
C GLU A 113 22.88 26.99 4.97
N THR A 114 21.83 27.13 5.79
CA THR A 114 21.80 26.81 7.22
C THR A 114 21.01 25.56 7.60
N GLU A 115 20.16 25.00 6.73
CA GLU A 115 19.36 23.79 7.00
C GLU A 115 19.36 22.87 5.77
N GLU A 116 20.44 22.10 5.59
CA GLU A 116 20.46 20.99 4.63
C GLU A 116 19.42 19.94 5.05
N GLY A 117 18.44 19.63 4.17
CA GLY A 117 17.64 18.41 4.28
C GLY A 117 16.13 18.54 4.23
N GLU A 118 15.55 19.73 4.05
CA GLU A 118 14.09 19.84 3.88
C GLU A 118 13.66 19.49 2.44
N GLU A 119 12.81 18.47 2.29
CA GLU A 119 12.22 18.09 1.03
C GLU A 119 11.10 19.08 0.65
N CYS A 120 11.15 19.68 -0.54
CA CYS A 120 10.12 20.64 -0.94
C CYS A 120 9.90 20.66 -2.46
N TYR A 121 8.80 21.27 -2.89
CA TYR A 121 8.61 21.61 -4.29
C TYR A 121 9.01 23.07 -4.56
N HIS A 122 10.03 23.24 -5.41
CA HIS A 122 10.46 24.56 -5.86
C HIS A 122 9.85 24.88 -7.23
N PHE A 123 9.00 25.92 -7.26
CA PHE A 123 8.34 26.38 -8.48
C PHE A 123 8.79 27.80 -8.83
N VAL A 124 9.17 28.02 -10.08
CA VAL A 124 9.60 29.34 -10.56
C VAL A 124 8.55 29.95 -11.48
N HIS A 125 7.97 31.07 -11.05
CA HIS A 125 7.09 31.85 -11.91
C HIS A 125 7.89 32.81 -12.78
N ARG A 126 7.76 32.70 -14.11
CA ARG A 126 8.31 33.67 -15.06
C ARG A 126 7.16 34.36 -15.80
N PRO A 127 6.83 35.62 -15.46
CA PRO A 127 5.76 36.34 -16.13
C PRO A 127 5.99 36.38 -17.64
N SER A 128 4.97 36.02 -18.43
CA SER A 128 5.08 36.16 -19.89
C SER A 128 5.04 37.65 -20.25
N GLN A 129 6.00 38.12 -21.07
CA GLN A 129 6.03 39.53 -21.51
C GLN A 129 4.90 39.88 -22.51
N TYR A 130 4.12 38.88 -22.94
CA TYR A 130 3.13 38.99 -24.00
C TYR A 130 1.80 38.37 -23.58
N GLY A 131 1.15 38.91 -22.53
CA GLY A 131 -0.31 38.83 -22.29
C GLY A 131 -0.97 37.45 -22.35
N SER A 132 -0.20 36.37 -22.35
CA SER A 132 -0.63 35.00 -22.45
C SER A 132 -0.71 34.48 -21.03
N ASN A 133 -1.86 33.90 -20.66
CA ASN A 133 -2.07 33.14 -19.43
C ASN A 133 -0.76 32.46 -19.03
N SER A 134 -0.17 32.87 -17.92
CA SER A 134 1.03 32.21 -17.42
C SER A 134 0.67 30.74 -17.21
N PRO A 135 1.39 29.78 -17.83
CA PRO A 135 1.10 28.38 -17.65
C PRO A 135 1.24 28.00 -16.18
N CYS A 136 0.53 26.95 -15.76
CA CYS A 136 0.73 26.37 -14.43
C CYS A 136 2.20 26.02 -14.20
N LEU A 137 2.64 26.14 -12.96
CA LEU A 137 4.05 26.05 -12.59
C LEU A 137 4.55 24.60 -12.58
N GLY A 138 3.68 23.66 -12.24
CA GLY A 138 4.00 22.25 -12.15
C GLY A 138 2.95 21.46 -11.39
N HIS A 139 3.34 20.30 -10.87
CA HIS A 139 2.49 19.43 -10.06
C HIS A 139 3.22 19.03 -8.79
N VAL A 140 2.47 18.90 -7.70
CA VAL A 140 2.87 18.12 -6.53
C VAL A 140 2.34 16.70 -6.70
N PHE A 141 3.05 15.73 -6.14
CA PHE A 141 2.67 14.32 -6.16
C PHE A 141 2.79 13.77 -4.76
N ALA A 142 1.75 13.10 -4.28
CA ALA A 142 1.81 12.28 -3.10
C ALA A 142 1.22 10.91 -3.41
N ALA A 143 1.73 9.90 -2.73
CA ALA A 143 1.27 8.53 -2.81
C ALA A 143 0.84 8.08 -1.42
N ASP A 144 -0.27 7.37 -1.37
CA ASP A 144 -0.73 6.65 -0.21
C ASP A 144 -0.76 5.17 -0.58
N LEU A 145 -0.27 4.31 0.31
CA LEU A 145 -0.14 2.89 0.03
C LEU A 145 -1.46 2.14 0.19
N ASP A 146 -2.45 2.71 0.88
CA ASP A 146 -3.75 2.11 1.12
C ASP A 146 -4.53 1.88 -0.19
N ARG A 147 -5.53 1.01 -0.14
CA ARG A 147 -6.26 0.59 -1.34
C ARG A 147 -7.44 1.50 -1.67
N GLY A 148 -7.58 1.79 -2.96
CA GLY A 148 -8.80 2.39 -3.51
C GLY A 148 -9.05 3.79 -2.95
N ALA A 149 -10.21 4.00 -2.30
CA ALA A 149 -10.55 5.31 -1.75
C ALA A 149 -9.72 5.68 -0.52
N ASN A 150 -9.20 4.70 0.23
CA ASN A 150 -8.35 4.96 1.38
C ASN A 150 -7.00 5.53 0.94
N GLY A 151 -6.43 5.01 -0.16
CA GLY A 151 -5.23 5.58 -0.77
C GLY A 151 -5.48 6.76 -1.72
N SER A 152 -6.68 7.32 -1.75
CA SER A 152 -6.99 8.46 -2.63
C SER A 152 -6.50 9.77 -2.01
N VAL A 153 -5.52 10.39 -2.65
CA VAL A 153 -4.93 11.65 -2.20
C VAL A 153 -5.72 12.86 -2.73
N VAL A 154 -5.92 13.85 -1.88
CA VAL A 154 -6.49 15.17 -2.24
C VAL A 154 -5.53 16.26 -1.77
N TYR A 155 -5.31 17.27 -2.60
CA TYR A 155 -4.37 18.36 -2.33
C TYR A 155 -5.07 19.62 -1.85
N GLU A 156 -4.47 20.31 -0.89
CA GLU A 156 -4.91 21.62 -0.42
C GLU A 156 -3.69 22.45 0.00
N MET A 157 -3.78 23.77 -0.16
CA MET A 157 -2.77 24.69 0.36
C MET A 157 -2.91 24.76 1.89
N ALA A 158 -1.83 24.48 2.64
CA ALA A 158 -1.84 24.58 4.11
C ALA A 158 -2.30 25.98 4.60
N GLN A 159 -2.01 27.02 3.82
CA GLN A 159 -2.53 28.37 4.02
C GLN A 159 -2.98 28.93 2.67
N PRO A 160 -4.13 29.64 2.59
CA PRO A 160 -4.57 30.27 1.35
C PRO A 160 -3.52 31.24 0.80
N ASP A 161 -3.16 31.09 -0.47
CA ASP A 161 -2.24 31.99 -1.17
C ASP A 161 -3.02 32.82 -2.21
N PRO A 162 -2.88 34.16 -2.24
CA PRO A 162 -3.62 35.02 -3.16
C PRO A 162 -3.12 34.95 -4.61
N PHE A 163 -1.93 34.40 -4.84
CA PHE A 163 -1.27 34.33 -6.14
C PHE A 163 -1.29 32.91 -6.73
N PHE A 164 -1.34 31.88 -5.89
CA PHE A 164 -1.31 30.49 -6.33
C PHE A 164 -2.44 29.64 -5.75
N SER A 165 -2.80 28.61 -6.50
CA SER A 165 -3.75 27.59 -6.09
C SER A 165 -3.23 26.23 -6.52
N VAL A 166 -3.60 25.20 -5.77
CA VAL A 166 -3.40 23.80 -6.13
C VAL A 166 -4.73 23.20 -6.54
N ASP A 167 -4.75 22.49 -7.67
CA ASP A 167 -5.89 21.68 -8.05
C ASP A 167 -5.98 20.45 -7.12
N PRO A 168 -7.12 20.23 -6.44
CA PRO A 168 -7.21 19.24 -5.38
C PRO A 168 -7.12 17.78 -5.86
N VAL A 169 -7.28 17.53 -7.16
CA VAL A 169 -7.28 16.16 -7.72
C VAL A 169 -5.97 15.87 -8.45
N SER A 170 -5.51 16.80 -9.29
CA SER A 170 -4.30 16.64 -10.10
C SER A 170 -3.03 17.08 -9.38
N GLY A 171 -3.13 17.86 -8.30
CA GLY A 171 -1.97 18.48 -7.65
C GLY A 171 -1.33 19.58 -8.49
N GLN A 172 -1.99 20.06 -9.54
CA GLN A 172 -1.44 21.09 -10.42
C GLN A 172 -1.41 22.45 -9.73
N VAL A 173 -0.24 23.08 -9.68
CA VAL A 173 -0.06 24.41 -9.06
C VAL A 173 -0.14 25.49 -10.14
N CYS A 174 -1.13 26.37 -10.07
CA CYS A 174 -1.39 27.40 -11.07
C CYS A 174 -1.52 28.80 -10.43
N PRO A 175 -1.13 29.86 -11.16
CA PRO A 175 -1.46 31.22 -10.74
C PRO A 175 -2.98 31.44 -10.70
N THR A 176 -3.47 32.19 -9.70
CA THR A 176 -4.89 32.55 -9.52
C THR A 176 -5.37 33.63 -10.49
N GLY A 177 -4.45 34.23 -11.27
CA GLY A 177 -4.71 35.38 -12.13
C GLY A 177 -4.47 36.73 -11.44
N THR A 178 -4.17 36.74 -10.14
CA THR A 178 -3.67 37.95 -9.44
C THR A 178 -2.33 38.37 -10.07
N PRO A 179 -2.18 39.62 -10.54
CA PRO A 179 -0.95 40.06 -11.20
C PRO A 179 0.27 40.00 -10.27
N LEU A 180 1.25 39.19 -10.64
CA LEU A 180 2.58 39.20 -10.03
C LEU A 180 3.39 40.30 -10.72
N THR A 181 3.61 41.42 -10.04
CA THR A 181 4.22 42.63 -10.62
C THR A 181 5.75 42.56 -10.72
N GLN A 182 6.38 41.49 -10.22
CA GLN A 182 7.82 41.23 -10.29
C GLN A 182 8.07 39.73 -10.48
N PRO A 183 9.21 39.31 -11.08
CA PRO A 183 9.65 37.93 -11.01
C PRO A 183 9.83 37.53 -9.55
N SER A 184 9.17 36.48 -9.12
CA SER A 184 9.21 36.00 -7.74
C SER A 184 9.47 34.49 -7.74
N GLU A 185 10.47 34.08 -6.96
CA GLU A 185 10.69 32.68 -6.60
C GLU A 185 9.71 32.35 -5.47
N HIS A 186 8.95 31.27 -5.65
CA HIS A 186 7.99 30.82 -4.65
C HIS A 186 8.37 29.41 -4.23
N LEU A 187 8.82 29.30 -2.98
CA LEU A 187 8.97 28.04 -2.30
C LEU A 187 7.60 27.67 -1.73
N ILE A 188 7.04 26.56 -2.19
CA ILE A 188 5.90 25.95 -1.52
C ILE A 188 6.50 24.90 -0.60
N TRP A 189 6.56 25.26 0.68
CA TRP A 189 6.86 24.33 1.76
C TRP A 189 5.69 23.36 1.89
N VAL A 190 6.00 22.06 1.96
CA VAL A 190 5.00 21.00 2.07
C VAL A 190 5.28 20.19 3.31
#